data_AF-A0A3G8YJC4-F1
#
_entry.id   AF-A0A3G8YJC4-F1
#
_cell.length_a   1.000
_cell.length_b   1.000
_cell.length_c   1.000
_cell.angle_alpha   90.00
_cell.angle_beta   90.00
_cell.angle_gamma   90.00
#
_symmetry.space_group_name_H-M   'P 1'
#
loop_
_entity.id
_entity.type
_entity.pdbx_description
1 polymer ?
#
loop_
_entity_poly.entity_id
_entity_poly.type
_entity_poly.pdbx_seq_one_letter_code
_entity_poly.pdbx_strand_id
1 'polypeptide(L)'
;MTAFWKTAALLTATLSLTACGGGGTPAPLPDPDTTAPTIVSITPADGAIGVSKEANIVVTFSEKMNQAATQAAYQSTELPASGVVFSWNADSTVLTINPDQDLAYSGGAAKIYAFKLTGSATDSAGNAMLPRSSSFKTFRMLEYDAYSTATLDGWVRGDNVVNTVSDKLRVGDGNGGENNTAYRSFISFDLSGLPATQQGIESAMILIEQTSIEGNPYTDLSIGANALMLDHVNYGAALTGAAFNTTSLSAIDEPMKQSKITNYALWVGSAVQADVSAGRTRSQYRLSFPKLTDGDGNADSTYLNSGNNNDLSNRPVLTVFYLMP
;
A
#
# COMPACT_ATOMS: atom_id res chain seq x y z
N MET A 1 -43.90 81.04 -11.28
CA MET A 1 -42.83 80.08 -10.92
C MET A 1 -42.43 79.36 -12.19
N THR A 2 -41.21 79.67 -12.62
CA THR A 2 -40.40 79.21 -13.76
C THR A 2 -40.86 77.98 -14.56
N ALA A 3 -41.14 78.20 -15.84
CA ALA A 3 -40.94 77.25 -16.93
C ALA A 3 -40.18 77.97 -18.05
N PHE A 4 -39.00 77.46 -18.43
CA PHE A 4 -38.34 77.82 -19.70
C PHE A 4 -37.64 76.57 -20.22
N TRP A 5 -38.15 76.07 -21.35
CA TRP A 5 -37.53 75.01 -22.14
C TRP A 5 -36.41 75.61 -22.98
N LYS A 6 -35.25 74.94 -23.05
CA LYS A 6 -34.25 75.16 -24.10
C LYS A 6 -33.97 73.86 -24.83
N THR A 7 -34.20 73.95 -26.14
CA THR A 7 -34.00 72.99 -27.21
C THR A 7 -32.55 72.52 -27.32
N ALA A 8 -32.37 71.21 -27.51
CA ALA A 8 -31.09 70.56 -27.78
C ALA A 8 -30.72 70.69 -29.28
N ALA A 9 -29.47 71.04 -29.56
CA ALA A 9 -28.91 71.06 -30.91
C ALA A 9 -28.43 69.65 -31.29
N LEU A 10 -28.91 69.16 -32.44
CA LEU A 10 -28.52 67.89 -33.03
C LEU A 10 -27.33 68.12 -33.97
N LEU A 11 -26.15 67.64 -33.61
CA LEU A 11 -24.95 67.69 -34.45
C LEU A 11 -24.80 66.35 -35.19
N THR A 12 -25.01 66.35 -36.50
CA THR A 12 -24.86 65.18 -37.38
C THR A 12 -23.40 65.03 -37.80
N ALA A 13 -22.73 63.97 -37.33
CA ALA A 13 -21.42 63.57 -37.80
C ALA A 13 -21.56 62.53 -38.92
N THR A 14 -21.14 62.89 -40.13
CA THR A 14 -21.10 62.01 -41.31
C THR A 14 -19.84 61.16 -41.28
N LEU A 15 -19.99 59.85 -41.06
CA LEU A 15 -18.91 58.86 -41.11
C LEU A 15 -18.73 58.40 -42.58
N SER A 16 -17.57 58.68 -43.17
CA SER A 16 -17.23 58.21 -44.52
C SER A 16 -16.45 56.90 -44.43
N LEU A 17 -17.06 55.79 -44.88
CA LEU A 17 -16.42 54.48 -44.99
C LEU A 17 -15.72 54.36 -46.36
N THR A 18 -14.39 54.29 -46.34
CA THR A 18 -13.59 53.94 -47.52
C THR A 18 -13.69 52.43 -47.73
N ALA A 19 -14.44 52.00 -48.74
CA ALA A 19 -14.53 50.61 -49.16
C ALA A 19 -13.23 50.20 -49.88
N CYS A 20 -12.41 49.35 -49.25
CA CYS A 20 -11.33 48.65 -49.94
C CYS A 20 -11.92 47.47 -50.71
N GLY A 21 -11.96 47.57 -52.04
CA GLY A 21 -12.42 46.51 -52.94
C GLY A 21 -11.41 45.38 -53.03
N GLY A 22 -11.58 44.33 -52.22
CA GLY A 22 -10.96 43.02 -52.39
C GLY A 22 -12.02 42.00 -52.79
N GLY A 23 -12.20 41.76 -54.09
CA GLY A 23 -13.18 40.83 -54.66
C GLY A 23 -12.83 39.35 -54.53
N GLY A 24 -12.34 38.92 -53.36
CA GLY A 24 -12.24 37.50 -53.04
C GLY A 24 -13.57 37.05 -52.44
N THR A 25 -14.27 36.13 -53.09
CA THR A 25 -15.33 35.36 -52.44
C THR A 25 -14.74 34.79 -51.15
N PRO A 26 -15.32 35.05 -49.96
CA PRO A 26 -14.85 34.41 -48.73
C PRO A 26 -14.79 32.91 -49.00
N ALA A 27 -13.68 32.26 -48.64
CA ALA A 27 -13.64 30.81 -48.65
C ALA A 27 -14.88 30.30 -47.89
N PRO A 28 -15.59 29.27 -48.39
CA PRO A 28 -16.71 28.70 -47.67
C PRO A 28 -16.25 28.40 -46.24
N LEU A 29 -17.00 28.86 -45.25
CA LEU A 29 -16.74 28.46 -43.88
C LEU A 29 -16.77 26.92 -43.83
N PRO A 30 -15.86 26.27 -43.10
CA PRO A 30 -15.94 24.83 -42.92
C PRO A 30 -17.32 24.47 -42.37
N ASP A 31 -17.88 23.36 -42.87
CA ASP A 31 -19.18 22.88 -42.38
C ASP A 31 -19.12 22.69 -40.86
N PRO A 32 -20.19 23.06 -40.13
CA PRO A 32 -20.22 22.90 -38.68
C PRO A 32 -20.09 21.41 -38.35
N ASP A 33 -19.27 21.11 -37.35
CA ASP A 33 -19.16 19.75 -36.83
C ASP A 33 -20.44 19.38 -36.09
N THR A 34 -21.10 18.31 -36.53
CA THR A 34 -22.33 17.77 -35.95
C THR A 34 -22.16 16.36 -35.40
N THR A 35 -20.93 15.85 -35.35
CA THR A 35 -20.65 14.49 -34.87
C THR A 35 -20.62 14.49 -33.35
N ALA A 36 -21.38 13.61 -32.71
CA ALA A 36 -21.36 13.51 -31.26
C ALA A 36 -20.16 12.65 -30.78
N PRO A 37 -19.46 13.06 -29.72
CA PRO A 37 -18.37 12.28 -29.17
C PRO A 37 -18.85 10.98 -28.54
N THR A 38 -18.01 9.95 -28.63
CA THR A 38 -18.22 8.64 -28.02
C THR A 38 -17.05 8.29 -27.10
N ILE A 39 -17.27 7.39 -26.14
CA ILE A 39 -16.19 6.82 -25.32
C ILE A 39 -15.64 5.60 -26.04
N VAL A 40 -14.35 5.62 -26.34
CA VAL A 40 -13.60 4.52 -26.94
C VAL A 40 -13.23 3.49 -25.88
N SER A 41 -12.77 3.94 -24.71
CA SER A 41 -12.39 3.04 -23.61
C SER A 41 -12.46 3.71 -22.24
N ILE A 42 -12.65 2.89 -21.21
CA ILE A 42 -12.54 3.28 -19.80
C ILE A 42 -11.58 2.29 -19.13
N THR A 43 -10.63 2.80 -18.35
CA THR A 43 -9.76 2.00 -17.47
C THR A 43 -9.91 2.52 -16.04
N PRO A 44 -10.18 1.70 -15.01
CA PRO A 44 -10.55 0.28 -15.10
C PRO A 44 -11.79 0.05 -15.97
N ALA A 45 -11.83 -1.09 -16.67
CA ALA A 45 -12.97 -1.45 -17.51
C ALA A 45 -14.26 -1.60 -16.68
N ASP A 46 -15.41 -1.40 -17.32
CA ASP A 46 -16.71 -1.56 -16.66
C ASP A 46 -16.88 -3.01 -16.14
N GLY A 47 -17.14 -3.14 -14.84
CA GLY A 47 -17.22 -4.42 -14.14
C GLY A 47 -15.87 -5.02 -13.72
N ALA A 48 -14.75 -4.31 -13.87
CA ALA A 48 -13.44 -4.78 -13.43
C ALA A 48 -13.42 -5.13 -11.92
N ILE A 49 -12.61 -6.12 -11.56
CA ILE A 49 -12.40 -6.59 -10.17
C ILE A 49 -10.92 -6.60 -9.85
N GLY A 50 -10.55 -6.60 -8.57
CA GLY A 50 -9.14 -6.58 -8.17
C GLY A 50 -8.41 -5.32 -8.64
N VAL A 51 -9.07 -4.17 -8.63
CA VAL A 51 -8.44 -2.89 -8.96
C VAL A 51 -7.54 -2.42 -7.81
N SER A 52 -6.33 -1.97 -8.14
CA SER A 52 -5.38 -1.42 -7.17
C SER A 52 -5.94 -0.17 -6.46
N LYS A 53 -5.51 0.07 -5.21
CA LYS A 53 -5.90 1.26 -4.45
C LYS A 53 -5.39 2.55 -5.07
N GLU A 54 -4.28 2.49 -5.80
CA GLU A 54 -3.64 3.62 -6.49
C GLU A 54 -4.19 3.86 -7.91
N ALA A 55 -5.26 3.17 -8.30
CA ALA A 55 -5.75 3.19 -9.68
C ALA A 55 -6.39 4.53 -10.05
N ASN A 56 -5.93 5.08 -11.18
CA ASN A 56 -6.60 6.17 -11.89
C ASN A 56 -7.76 5.66 -12.73
N ILE A 57 -8.80 6.48 -12.89
CA ILE A 57 -9.83 6.28 -13.90
C ILE A 57 -9.44 7.06 -15.16
N VAL A 58 -9.27 6.38 -16.29
CA VAL A 58 -8.90 6.96 -17.58
C VAL A 58 -10.03 6.73 -18.58
N VAL A 59 -10.55 7.81 -19.15
CA VAL A 59 -11.59 7.79 -20.20
C VAL A 59 -10.99 8.32 -21.49
N THR A 60 -11.06 7.53 -22.56
CA THR A 60 -10.64 7.93 -23.90
C THR A 60 -11.86 8.17 -24.77
N PHE A 61 -11.91 9.33 -25.41
CA PHE A 61 -13.00 9.77 -26.29
C PHE A 61 -12.60 9.63 -27.77
N SER A 62 -13.59 9.57 -28.66
CA SER A 62 -13.38 9.48 -30.11
C SER A 62 -12.83 10.76 -30.73
N GLU A 63 -12.96 11.88 -30.02
CA GLU A 63 -12.60 13.20 -30.50
C GLU A 63 -12.36 14.18 -29.35
N LYS A 64 -12.01 15.43 -29.70
CA LYS A 64 -11.63 16.48 -28.77
C LYS A 64 -12.81 16.98 -27.94
N MET A 65 -12.72 16.82 -26.63
CA MET A 65 -13.77 17.20 -25.69
C MET A 65 -13.64 18.65 -25.19
N ASN A 66 -14.78 19.26 -24.82
CA ASN A 66 -14.79 20.43 -23.95
C ASN A 66 -14.50 19.97 -22.51
N GLN A 67 -13.31 20.28 -22.01
CA GLN A 67 -12.83 19.81 -20.71
C GLN A 67 -13.72 20.28 -19.55
N ALA A 68 -14.11 21.56 -19.53
CA ALA A 68 -14.91 22.12 -18.44
C ALA A 68 -16.33 21.53 -18.41
N ALA A 69 -16.98 21.40 -19.58
CA ALA A 69 -18.29 20.77 -19.68
C ALA A 69 -18.24 19.30 -19.28
N THR A 70 -17.19 18.57 -19.68
CA THR A 70 -17.03 17.14 -19.34
C THR A 70 -16.77 16.93 -17.86
N GLN A 71 -15.93 17.76 -17.22
CA GLN A 71 -15.69 17.70 -15.79
C GLN A 71 -16.97 18.03 -14.99
N ALA A 72 -17.75 19.02 -15.43
CA ALA A 72 -19.04 19.35 -14.81
C ALA A 72 -20.10 18.25 -15.00
N ALA A 73 -19.97 17.43 -16.05
CA ALA A 73 -20.86 16.30 -16.34
C ALA A 73 -20.55 15.04 -15.52
N TYR A 74 -19.43 15.01 -14.77
CA TYR A 74 -19.02 13.87 -13.96
C TYR A 74 -19.82 13.79 -12.66
N GLN A 75 -20.35 12.60 -12.38
CA GLN A 75 -21.11 12.30 -11.17
C GLN A 75 -20.63 10.98 -10.58
N SER A 76 -20.33 10.98 -9.28
CA SER A 76 -20.03 9.78 -8.50
C SER A 76 -20.35 10.04 -7.03
N THR A 77 -20.89 9.03 -6.36
CA THR A 77 -21.16 9.09 -4.91
C THR A 77 -19.90 8.76 -4.12
N GLU A 78 -19.11 7.80 -4.60
CA GLU A 78 -17.93 7.25 -3.94
C GLU A 78 -16.66 8.05 -4.24
N LEU A 79 -16.61 8.73 -5.39
CA LEU A 79 -15.52 9.60 -5.81
C LEU A 79 -16.10 10.93 -6.30
N PRO A 80 -16.70 11.75 -5.41
CA PRO A 80 -17.28 13.03 -5.81
C PRO A 80 -16.23 13.92 -6.48
N ALA A 81 -16.66 14.85 -7.34
CA ALA A 81 -15.76 15.72 -8.09
C ALA A 81 -14.78 16.53 -7.21
N SER A 82 -15.11 16.74 -5.93
CA SER A 82 -14.26 17.42 -4.94
C SER A 82 -13.19 16.54 -4.30
N GLY A 83 -13.17 15.24 -4.57
CA GLY A 83 -12.19 14.27 -4.04
C GLY A 83 -11.35 13.61 -5.14
N VAL A 84 -11.30 14.24 -6.31
CA VAL A 84 -10.52 13.78 -7.46
C VAL A 84 -9.88 14.97 -8.17
N VAL A 85 -8.70 14.75 -8.75
CA VAL A 85 -8.06 15.66 -9.70
C VAL A 85 -8.33 15.21 -11.12
N PHE A 86 -8.89 16.10 -11.94
CA PHE A 86 -9.03 15.91 -13.37
C PHE A 86 -7.80 16.42 -14.10
N SER A 87 -7.27 15.61 -15.02
CA SER A 87 -6.22 16.02 -15.95
C SER A 87 -6.53 15.50 -17.36
N TRP A 88 -6.01 16.19 -18.36
CA TRP A 88 -6.27 15.90 -19.76
C TRP A 88 -4.96 15.81 -20.53
N ASN A 89 -4.93 14.99 -21.58
CA ASN A 89 -3.86 15.06 -22.56
C ASN A 89 -3.95 16.36 -23.39
N ALA A 90 -2.90 16.67 -24.16
CA ALA A 90 -2.82 17.87 -24.98
C ALA A 90 -3.95 18.00 -26.01
N ASP A 91 -4.43 16.87 -26.53
CA ASP A 91 -5.49 16.83 -27.55
C ASP A 91 -6.91 16.91 -26.97
N SER A 92 -7.05 16.91 -25.63
CA SER A 92 -8.33 16.79 -24.90
C SER A 92 -9.18 15.59 -25.32
N THR A 93 -8.55 14.48 -25.68
CA THR A 93 -9.20 13.21 -26.04
C THR A 93 -9.10 12.16 -24.94
N VAL A 94 -8.26 12.39 -23.93
CA VAL A 94 -8.05 11.49 -22.80
C VAL A 94 -8.21 12.26 -21.50
N LEU A 95 -9.22 11.89 -20.71
CA LEU A 95 -9.44 12.37 -19.36
C LEU A 95 -8.88 11.37 -18.36
N THR A 96 -8.02 11.82 -17.45
CA THR A 96 -7.59 11.07 -16.27
C THR A 96 -8.23 11.69 -15.03
N ILE A 97 -8.90 10.86 -14.25
CA ILE A 97 -9.53 11.18 -12.98
C ILE A 97 -8.71 10.45 -11.91
N ASN A 98 -7.91 11.21 -11.17
CA ASN A 98 -7.07 10.69 -10.10
C ASN A 98 -7.75 10.92 -8.75
N PRO A 99 -8.10 9.88 -7.98
CA PRO A 99 -8.51 10.04 -6.58
C PRO A 99 -7.47 10.81 -5.76
N ASP A 100 -7.91 11.74 -4.91
CA ASP A 100 -7.00 12.49 -4.03
C ASP A 100 -6.42 11.62 -2.91
N GLN A 101 -7.06 10.48 -2.65
CA GLN A 101 -6.68 9.48 -1.66
C GLN A 101 -6.78 8.09 -2.31
N ASP A 102 -5.93 7.17 -1.86
CA ASP A 102 -6.00 5.76 -2.23
C ASP A 102 -7.42 5.22 -2.07
N LEU A 103 -7.87 4.46 -3.06
CA LEU A 103 -9.14 3.75 -3.01
C LEU A 103 -9.12 2.72 -1.87
N ALA A 104 -10.25 2.53 -1.21
CA ALA A 104 -10.34 1.63 -0.08
C ALA A 104 -10.39 0.16 -0.55
N TYR A 105 -9.63 -0.69 0.15
CA TYR A 105 -9.88 -2.12 0.19
C TYR A 105 -10.84 -2.47 1.33
N SER A 106 -11.52 -3.60 1.20
CA SER A 106 -12.51 -4.07 2.18
C SER A 106 -12.17 -5.48 2.67
N GLY A 107 -12.35 -5.74 3.98
CA GLY A 107 -12.22 -7.10 4.55
C GLY A 107 -13.39 -8.04 4.27
N GLY A 108 -14.48 -7.51 3.71
CA GLY A 108 -15.68 -8.27 3.35
C GLY A 108 -15.89 -8.36 1.84
N ALA A 109 -17.08 -8.01 1.36
CA ALA A 109 -17.35 -7.86 -0.06
C ALA A 109 -16.57 -6.68 -0.65
N ALA A 110 -15.99 -6.88 -1.85
CA ALA A 110 -15.18 -5.88 -2.54
C ALA A 110 -15.89 -4.52 -2.64
N LYS A 111 -15.16 -3.43 -2.38
CA LYS A 111 -15.69 -2.07 -2.47
C LYS A 111 -15.96 -1.72 -3.92
N ILE A 112 -17.17 -1.26 -4.21
CA ILE A 112 -17.59 -0.79 -5.53
C ILE A 112 -17.35 0.71 -5.63
N TYR A 113 -16.76 1.13 -6.75
CA TYR A 113 -16.64 2.51 -7.16
C TYR A 113 -17.40 2.68 -8.48
N ALA A 114 -18.33 3.63 -8.53
CA ALA A 114 -19.16 3.88 -9.70
C ALA A 114 -19.15 5.37 -10.06
N PHE A 115 -19.18 5.66 -11.35
CA PHE A 115 -19.33 7.02 -11.85
C PHE A 115 -20.17 7.07 -13.12
N LYS A 116 -20.62 8.27 -13.47
CA LYS A 116 -21.39 8.57 -14.67
C LYS A 116 -20.88 9.86 -15.30
N LEU A 117 -20.70 9.83 -16.61
CA LEU A 117 -20.65 11.03 -17.44
C LEU A 117 -22.04 11.26 -18.02
N THR A 118 -22.65 12.39 -17.69
CA THR A 118 -23.99 12.74 -18.18
C THR A 118 -23.94 13.32 -19.60
N GLY A 119 -25.10 13.47 -20.23
CA GLY A 119 -25.21 14.04 -21.58
C GLY A 119 -24.95 15.56 -21.64
N SER A 120 -24.54 16.20 -20.53
CA SER A 120 -24.04 17.58 -20.58
C SER A 120 -22.56 17.67 -20.97
N ALA A 121 -21.85 16.54 -21.07
CA ALA A 121 -20.52 16.50 -21.66
C ALA A 121 -20.63 16.68 -23.17
N THR A 122 -19.86 17.63 -23.71
CA THR A 122 -19.86 17.96 -25.13
C THR A 122 -18.43 17.95 -25.69
N ASP A 123 -18.33 17.81 -27.01
CA ASP A 123 -17.10 18.14 -27.74
C ASP A 123 -16.81 19.65 -27.74
N SER A 124 -15.75 20.05 -28.46
CA SER A 124 -15.42 21.46 -28.67
C SER A 124 -16.38 22.23 -29.60
N ALA A 125 -17.21 21.54 -30.39
CA ALA A 125 -18.22 22.11 -31.27
C ALA A 125 -19.61 22.27 -30.59
N GLY A 126 -19.79 21.67 -29.41
CA GLY A 126 -21.03 21.68 -28.64
C GLY A 126 -21.92 20.45 -28.85
N ASN A 127 -21.48 19.42 -29.56
CA ASN A 127 -22.25 18.18 -29.71
C ASN A 127 -22.17 17.36 -28.42
N ALA A 128 -23.33 16.97 -27.90
CA ALA A 128 -23.45 16.24 -26.65
C ALA A 128 -23.22 14.73 -26.83
N MET A 129 -22.47 14.11 -25.92
CA MET A 129 -22.32 12.65 -25.89
C MET A 129 -23.58 11.97 -25.33
N LEU A 130 -23.73 10.67 -25.64
CA LEU A 130 -24.69 9.82 -24.91
C LEU A 130 -24.19 9.56 -23.47
N PRO A 131 -25.04 9.65 -22.44
CA PRO A 131 -24.64 9.38 -21.07
C PRO A 131 -24.05 7.97 -20.90
N ARG A 132 -22.98 7.85 -20.11
CA ARG A 132 -22.33 6.56 -19.83
C ARG A 132 -22.08 6.41 -18.34
N SER A 133 -22.48 5.26 -17.80
CA SER A 133 -22.09 4.81 -16.46
C SER A 133 -21.01 3.74 -16.55
N SER A 134 -20.14 3.68 -15.55
CA SER A 134 -19.15 2.62 -15.38
C SER A 134 -18.95 2.34 -13.90
N SER A 135 -18.59 1.10 -13.58
CA SER A 135 -18.21 0.73 -12.21
C SER A 135 -17.06 -0.26 -12.20
N PHE A 136 -16.35 -0.33 -11.08
CA PHE A 136 -15.32 -1.34 -10.84
C PHE A 136 -15.24 -1.67 -9.34
N LYS A 137 -14.53 -2.75 -9.02
CA LYS A 137 -14.28 -3.21 -7.66
C LYS A 137 -12.79 -3.25 -7.38
N THR A 138 -12.41 -2.69 -6.24
CA THR A 138 -11.04 -2.82 -5.74
C THR A 138 -10.78 -4.21 -5.18
N PHE A 139 -9.51 -4.52 -4.89
CA PHE A 139 -9.18 -5.71 -4.11
C PHE A 139 -9.91 -5.74 -2.75
N ARG A 140 -10.17 -6.95 -2.29
CA ARG A 140 -10.47 -7.28 -0.91
C ARG A 140 -9.17 -7.52 -0.17
N MET A 141 -9.08 -7.02 1.05
CA MET A 141 -7.95 -7.25 1.94
C MET A 141 -8.39 -8.20 3.05
N LEU A 142 -8.01 -9.46 2.95
CA LEU A 142 -8.38 -10.51 3.91
C LEU A 142 -7.23 -10.79 4.86
N GLU A 143 -7.55 -11.38 5.99
CA GLU A 143 -6.62 -11.65 7.08
C GLU A 143 -6.37 -13.16 7.20
N TYR A 144 -5.12 -13.53 7.45
CA TYR A 144 -4.70 -14.88 7.78
C TYR A 144 -3.73 -14.84 8.97
N ASP A 145 -4.11 -15.50 10.05
CA ASP A 145 -3.26 -15.67 11.23
C ASP A 145 -2.56 -17.03 11.20
N ALA A 146 -1.23 -16.98 11.28
CA ALA A 146 -0.37 -18.13 11.48
C ALA A 146 0.27 -18.05 12.85
N TYR A 147 -0.05 -18.99 13.74
CA TYR A 147 0.71 -19.15 14.99
C TYR A 147 2.07 -19.78 14.69
N SER A 148 3.06 -19.39 15.48
CA SER A 148 4.42 -19.95 15.38
C SER A 148 4.45 -21.47 15.60
N THR A 149 5.35 -22.13 14.88
CA THR A 149 5.46 -23.60 14.82
C THR A 149 6.42 -24.09 15.91
N ALA A 150 5.87 -24.52 17.05
CA ALA A 150 6.64 -24.91 18.24
C ALA A 150 7.85 -25.84 18.00
N THR A 151 7.76 -26.79 17.06
CA THR A 151 8.85 -27.72 16.74
C THR A 151 9.99 -27.12 15.92
N LEU A 152 9.78 -25.93 15.35
CA LEU A 152 10.75 -25.15 14.59
C LEU A 152 11.22 -23.90 15.33
N ASP A 153 10.47 -23.48 16.36
CA ASP A 153 10.86 -22.36 17.20
C ASP A 153 11.83 -22.80 18.29
N GLY A 154 12.60 -21.85 18.80
CA GLY A 154 13.50 -22.11 19.93
C GLY A 154 14.71 -21.21 19.93
N TRP A 155 15.72 -21.62 20.69
CA TRP A 155 17.02 -20.95 20.71
C TRP A 155 18.15 -21.90 20.35
N VAL A 156 19.18 -21.33 19.75
CA VAL A 156 20.41 -22.01 19.39
C VAL A 156 21.57 -21.23 20.00
N ARG A 157 22.48 -21.96 20.66
CA ARG A 157 23.70 -21.41 21.26
C ARG A 157 24.84 -21.39 20.24
N GLY A 158 25.81 -20.49 20.44
CA GLY A 158 27.00 -20.39 19.60
C GLY A 158 27.87 -21.67 19.55
N ASP A 159 27.67 -22.59 20.49
CA ASP A 159 28.28 -23.92 20.53
C ASP A 159 27.40 -25.03 19.92
N ASN A 160 26.36 -24.66 19.16
CA ASN A 160 25.41 -25.54 18.45
C ASN A 160 24.41 -26.33 19.32
N VAL A 161 24.30 -26.02 20.61
CA VAL A 161 23.21 -26.58 21.43
C VAL A 161 21.88 -25.96 20.99
N VAL A 162 20.87 -26.81 20.79
CA VAL A 162 19.53 -26.43 20.31
C VAL A 162 18.49 -26.76 21.37
N ASN A 163 17.52 -25.86 21.58
CA ASN A 163 16.35 -26.13 22.40
C ASN A 163 15.07 -25.69 21.68
N THR A 164 14.20 -26.65 21.40
CA THR A 164 12.88 -26.46 20.75
C THR A 164 11.71 -26.80 21.67
N VAL A 165 11.95 -26.99 22.97
CA VAL A 165 10.93 -27.46 23.94
C VAL A 165 10.64 -26.45 25.04
N SER A 166 11.49 -25.44 25.22
CA SER A 166 11.22 -24.34 26.15
C SER A 166 10.03 -23.51 25.66
N ASP A 167 9.18 -23.08 26.59
CA ASP A 167 8.12 -22.12 26.33
C ASP A 167 8.66 -20.69 26.10
N LYS A 168 9.97 -20.47 26.33
CA LYS A 168 10.66 -19.21 26.11
C LYS A 168 11.73 -19.30 25.01
N LEU A 169 11.74 -18.27 24.18
CA LEU A 169 12.87 -17.88 23.35
C LEU A 169 13.86 -17.11 24.23
N ARG A 170 15.16 -17.31 24.02
CA ARG A 170 16.24 -16.60 24.72
C ARG A 170 17.20 -15.99 23.71
N VAL A 171 17.53 -14.72 23.88
CA VAL A 171 18.43 -13.98 23.00
C VAL A 171 19.38 -13.14 23.83
N GLY A 172 20.67 -13.14 23.48
CA GLY A 172 21.71 -12.45 24.25
C GLY A 172 22.89 -13.36 24.50
N ASP A 173 23.47 -13.35 25.70
CA ASP A 173 24.50 -14.30 26.11
C ASP A 173 24.22 -14.95 27.48
N GLY A 174 24.96 -16.02 27.72
CA GLY A 174 24.90 -16.80 28.95
C GLY A 174 25.81 -16.27 30.03
N ASN A 175 25.66 -16.79 31.25
CA ASN A 175 26.58 -16.46 32.34
C ASN A 175 27.89 -17.29 32.24
N GLY A 176 28.79 -17.10 33.20
CA GLY A 176 30.07 -17.82 33.28
C GLY A 176 29.94 -19.35 33.38
N GLY A 177 28.83 -19.87 33.93
CA GLY A 177 28.53 -21.31 33.94
C GLY A 177 28.15 -21.85 32.56
N GLU A 178 27.76 -20.96 31.64
CA GLU A 178 27.43 -21.24 30.24
C GLU A 178 28.55 -20.79 29.29
N ASN A 179 29.75 -20.54 29.81
CA ASN A 179 30.92 -20.02 29.09
C ASN A 179 30.64 -18.71 28.32
N ASN A 180 29.74 -17.85 28.81
CA ASN A 180 29.33 -16.63 28.11
C ASN A 180 28.83 -16.87 26.67
N THR A 181 28.25 -18.05 26.42
CA THR A 181 27.87 -18.45 25.07
C THR A 181 26.68 -17.64 24.57
N ALA A 182 26.79 -17.11 23.36
CA ALA A 182 25.74 -16.35 22.69
C ALA A 182 24.50 -17.21 22.37
N TYR A 183 23.32 -16.61 22.48
CA TYR A 183 22.01 -17.15 22.17
C TYR A 183 21.38 -16.38 21.01
N ARG A 184 20.90 -17.12 20.00
CA ARG A 184 20.00 -16.61 18.95
C ARG A 184 18.71 -17.38 18.99
N SER A 185 17.58 -16.69 18.86
CA SER A 185 16.27 -17.33 18.80
C SER A 185 15.72 -17.37 17.39
N PHE A 186 14.90 -18.38 17.11
CA PHE A 186 14.33 -18.66 15.81
C PHE A 186 12.83 -18.88 15.97
N ILE A 187 12.07 -18.36 15.02
CA ILE A 187 10.62 -18.54 14.94
C ILE A 187 10.21 -18.86 13.51
N SER A 188 9.20 -19.71 13.33
CA SER A 188 8.68 -20.12 12.03
C SER A 188 7.16 -20.03 11.98
N PHE A 189 6.63 -19.49 10.89
CA PHE A 189 5.20 -19.42 10.61
C PHE A 189 4.88 -20.22 9.34
N ASP A 190 3.85 -21.05 9.40
CA ASP A 190 3.35 -21.79 8.22
C ASP A 190 2.51 -20.85 7.35
N LEU A 191 2.85 -20.78 6.07
CA LEU A 191 2.12 -19.98 5.08
C LEU A 191 1.13 -20.81 4.26
N SER A 192 1.05 -22.13 4.49
CA SER A 192 0.21 -23.04 3.70
C SER A 192 -1.29 -22.74 3.79
N GLY A 193 -1.74 -21.98 4.79
CA GLY A 193 -3.11 -21.51 4.91
C GLY A 193 -3.46 -20.32 4.01
N LEU A 194 -2.48 -19.65 3.39
CA LEU A 194 -2.76 -18.60 2.41
C LEU A 194 -3.35 -19.22 1.12
N PRO A 195 -4.46 -18.67 0.59
CA PRO A 195 -5.02 -19.18 -0.66
C PRO A 195 -4.04 -19.04 -1.82
N ALA A 196 -3.83 -20.10 -2.60
CA ALA A 196 -2.96 -20.06 -3.79
C ALA A 196 -3.45 -19.05 -4.86
N THR A 197 -4.71 -18.62 -4.79
CA THR A 197 -5.33 -17.64 -5.69
C THR A 197 -5.15 -16.18 -5.23
N GLN A 198 -4.51 -15.95 -4.08
CA GLN A 198 -4.20 -14.59 -3.62
C GLN A 198 -3.35 -13.85 -4.66
N GLN A 199 -3.56 -12.54 -4.79
CA GLN A 199 -2.89 -11.71 -5.81
C GLN A 199 -1.81 -10.78 -5.24
N GLY A 200 -1.54 -10.85 -3.94
CA GLY A 200 -0.50 -10.09 -3.28
C GLY A 200 -0.65 -10.11 -1.77
N ILE A 201 0.46 -9.84 -1.08
CA ILE A 201 0.45 -9.55 0.36
C ILE A 201 0.48 -8.03 0.49
N GLU A 202 -0.52 -7.46 1.14
CA GLU A 202 -0.60 -6.01 1.40
C GLU A 202 0.32 -5.63 2.56
N SER A 203 0.27 -6.39 3.65
CA SER A 203 1.13 -6.21 4.81
C SER A 203 1.18 -7.48 5.64
N ALA A 204 2.17 -7.59 6.52
CA ALA A 204 2.25 -8.66 7.50
C ALA A 204 2.93 -8.17 8.77
N MET A 205 2.48 -8.68 9.92
CA MET A 205 2.96 -8.27 11.24
C MET A 205 3.13 -9.49 12.14
N ILE A 206 4.26 -9.59 12.83
CA ILE A 206 4.44 -10.52 13.93
C ILE A 206 4.09 -9.81 15.23
N LEU A 207 3.25 -10.42 16.04
CA LEU A 207 3.04 -10.06 17.43
C LEU A 207 3.80 -11.05 18.31
N ILE A 208 4.69 -10.56 19.15
CA ILE A 208 5.47 -11.39 20.09
C ILE A 208 5.68 -10.68 21.43
N GLU A 209 5.46 -11.38 22.53
CA GLU A 209 5.61 -10.83 23.87
C GLU A 209 7.02 -11.06 24.42
N GLN A 210 7.66 -9.99 24.89
CA GLN A 210 8.82 -10.10 25.77
C GLN A 210 8.36 -10.25 27.22
N THR A 211 8.85 -11.28 27.90
CA THR A 211 8.39 -11.65 29.24
C THR A 211 9.33 -11.21 30.35
N SER A 212 10.64 -11.20 30.11
CA SER A 212 11.64 -10.87 31.13
C SER A 212 12.99 -10.50 30.52
N ILE A 213 13.84 -9.90 31.36
CA ILE A 213 15.24 -9.58 31.07
C ILE A 213 16.10 -10.06 32.23
N GLU A 214 17.30 -10.51 31.89
CA GLU A 214 18.41 -10.80 32.79
C GLU A 214 19.59 -9.94 32.32
N GLY A 215 20.28 -9.26 33.25
CA GLY A 215 21.37 -8.34 32.91
C GLY A 215 20.91 -7.08 32.16
N ASN A 216 21.79 -6.51 31.34
CA ASN A 216 21.54 -5.32 30.51
C ASN A 216 21.78 -5.57 29.00
N PRO A 217 21.11 -6.56 28.36
CA PRO A 217 21.37 -6.92 26.97
C PRO A 217 21.14 -5.78 25.96
N TYR A 218 20.22 -4.86 26.28
CA TYR A 218 19.93 -3.71 25.42
C TYR A 218 21.01 -2.61 25.48
N THR A 219 21.92 -2.64 26.46
CA THR A 219 23.09 -1.75 26.52
C THR A 219 24.37 -2.48 26.15
N ASP A 220 24.57 -3.68 26.69
CA ASP A 220 25.88 -4.35 26.70
C ASP A 220 26.11 -5.16 25.41
N LEU A 221 25.02 -5.59 24.76
CA LEU A 221 25.01 -6.34 23.50
C LEU A 221 24.54 -5.53 22.28
N SER A 222 24.10 -4.28 22.47
CA SER A 222 23.72 -3.38 21.39
C SER A 222 24.94 -2.69 20.76
N ILE A 223 24.83 -2.31 19.48
CA ILE A 223 25.81 -1.45 18.80
C ILE A 223 25.08 -0.27 18.17
N GLY A 224 25.39 0.96 18.60
CA GLY A 224 24.70 2.17 18.16
C GLY A 224 23.22 2.15 18.56
N ALA A 225 22.31 2.39 17.59
CA ALA A 225 20.86 2.40 17.83
C ALA A 225 20.19 1.01 17.73
N ASN A 226 20.93 -0.05 17.41
CA ASN A 226 20.32 -1.33 17.02
C ASN A 226 20.29 -2.31 18.20
N ALA A 227 19.17 -2.33 18.92
CA ALA A 227 18.90 -3.37 19.91
C ALA A 227 17.84 -4.37 19.40
N LEU A 228 18.02 -5.62 19.84
CA LEU A 228 17.37 -6.86 19.41
C LEU A 228 16.83 -6.85 17.96
N MET A 229 17.66 -7.31 17.03
CA MET A 229 17.39 -7.39 15.61
C MET A 229 16.49 -8.58 15.25
N LEU A 230 15.75 -8.45 14.15
CA LEU A 230 14.97 -9.49 13.50
C LEU A 230 15.46 -9.65 12.07
N ASP A 231 16.03 -10.80 11.76
CA ASP A 231 16.43 -11.16 10.41
C ASP A 231 15.41 -12.10 9.79
N HIS A 232 15.03 -11.83 8.54
CA HIS A 232 14.36 -12.83 7.72
C HIS A 232 15.39 -13.87 7.27
N VAL A 233 15.15 -15.13 7.59
CA VAL A 233 16.05 -16.25 7.29
C VAL A 233 15.28 -17.41 6.70
N ASN A 234 15.99 -18.40 6.16
CA ASN A 234 15.42 -19.70 5.88
C ASN A 234 16.38 -20.77 6.42
N TYR A 235 16.03 -21.36 7.56
CA TYR A 235 16.83 -22.41 8.20
C TYR A 235 16.31 -23.83 7.92
N GLY A 236 15.32 -23.94 7.02
CA GLY A 236 14.84 -25.22 6.51
C GLY A 236 13.74 -25.86 7.36
N ALA A 237 13.62 -27.19 7.25
CA ALA A 237 12.50 -27.95 7.79
C ALA A 237 12.65 -28.36 9.27
N ALA A 238 13.78 -28.03 9.91
CA ALA A 238 14.04 -28.31 11.32
C ALA A 238 15.00 -27.27 11.90
N LEU A 239 14.83 -26.91 13.17
CA LEU A 239 15.81 -26.08 13.88
C LEU A 239 17.01 -26.95 14.27
N THR A 240 18.19 -26.60 13.76
CA THR A 240 19.44 -27.32 14.03
C THR A 240 20.54 -26.34 14.44
N GLY A 241 21.68 -26.82 14.94
CA GLY A 241 22.81 -25.97 15.32
C GLY A 241 23.29 -25.06 14.18
N ALA A 242 23.21 -25.53 12.93
CA ALA A 242 23.56 -24.76 11.74
C ALA A 242 22.73 -23.47 11.58
N ALA A 243 21.51 -23.42 12.16
CA ALA A 243 20.64 -22.25 12.09
C ALA A 243 21.29 -21.00 12.70
N PHE A 244 22.18 -21.18 13.69
CA PHE A 244 22.88 -20.08 14.36
C PHE A 244 23.51 -19.11 13.36
N ASN A 245 24.13 -19.65 12.30
CA ASN A 245 24.85 -18.88 11.27
C ASN A 245 24.10 -18.79 9.92
N THR A 246 22.80 -19.11 9.88
CA THR A 246 22.01 -18.96 8.65
C THR A 246 22.12 -17.54 8.10
N THR A 247 22.34 -17.44 6.79
CA THR A 247 22.45 -16.15 6.11
C THR A 247 21.10 -15.44 6.13
N SER A 248 21.12 -14.14 6.47
CA SER A 248 19.94 -13.29 6.40
C SER A 248 19.53 -13.10 4.93
N LEU A 249 18.26 -13.37 4.62
CA LEU A 249 17.66 -13.08 3.32
C LEU A 249 17.39 -11.57 3.20
N SER A 250 16.97 -10.95 4.29
CA SER A 250 16.77 -9.51 4.43
C SER A 250 16.75 -9.13 5.90
N ALA A 251 17.30 -7.96 6.25
CA ALA A 251 17.08 -7.38 7.56
C ALA A 251 15.67 -6.78 7.65
N ILE A 252 15.04 -6.87 8.82
CA ILE A 252 13.82 -6.12 9.13
C ILE A 252 14.25 -4.86 9.88
N ASP A 253 13.96 -3.70 9.32
CA ASP A 253 14.32 -2.41 9.93
C ASP A 253 13.51 -2.18 11.23
N GLU A 254 14.18 -1.66 12.25
CA GLU A 254 13.57 -1.14 13.50
C GLU A 254 12.83 -2.13 14.44
N PRO A 255 13.29 -3.38 14.70
CA PRO A 255 12.45 -4.36 15.38
C PRO A 255 12.23 -4.04 16.87
N MET A 256 13.28 -3.91 17.69
CA MET A 256 13.13 -3.87 19.16
C MET A 256 14.24 -3.07 19.88
N LYS A 257 14.32 -1.75 19.62
CA LYS A 257 15.40 -0.84 20.09
C LYS A 257 15.59 -0.72 21.62
N GLN A 258 14.60 -1.10 22.41
CA GLN A 258 14.67 -1.07 23.86
C GLN A 258 13.78 -2.16 24.43
N SER A 259 14.04 -2.51 25.69
CA SER A 259 13.15 -3.35 26.49
C SER A 259 11.72 -2.81 26.53
N LYS A 260 10.77 -3.73 26.43
CA LYS A 260 9.35 -3.51 26.62
C LYS A 260 8.73 -4.85 27.02
N ILE A 261 8.55 -5.08 28.33
CA ILE A 261 7.94 -6.30 28.87
C ILE A 261 6.43 -6.35 28.56
N THR A 262 6.12 -6.57 27.29
CA THR A 262 4.79 -6.75 26.69
C THR A 262 4.97 -7.08 25.20
N ASN A 263 3.90 -6.98 24.41
CA ASN A 263 3.88 -7.26 23.00
C ASN A 263 4.67 -6.24 22.16
N TYR A 264 5.42 -6.79 21.20
CA TYR A 264 6.03 -6.10 20.09
C TYR A 264 5.30 -6.44 18.80
N ALA A 265 5.05 -5.40 18.00
CA ALA A 265 4.53 -5.50 16.65
C ALA A 265 5.71 -5.31 15.69
N LEU A 266 6.06 -6.35 14.94
CA LEU A 266 7.18 -6.36 14.01
C LEU A 266 6.64 -6.46 12.59
N TRP A 267 6.82 -5.41 11.77
CA TRP A 267 6.34 -5.39 10.39
C TRP A 267 7.26 -6.19 9.49
N VAL A 268 6.73 -7.25 8.87
CA VAL A 268 7.49 -8.22 8.07
C VAL A 268 6.89 -8.45 6.68
N GLY A 269 6.07 -7.51 6.20
CA GLY A 269 5.35 -7.60 4.93
C GLY A 269 6.24 -7.98 3.74
N SER A 270 7.39 -7.31 3.59
CA SER A 270 8.34 -7.58 2.50
C SER A 270 8.97 -8.99 2.57
N ALA A 271 9.22 -9.51 3.78
CA ALA A 271 9.73 -10.86 3.98
C ALA A 271 8.69 -11.92 3.56
N VAL A 272 7.45 -11.76 4.01
CA VAL A 272 6.34 -12.66 3.63
C VAL A 272 6.07 -12.60 2.12
N GLN A 273 6.10 -11.40 1.51
CA GLN A 273 6.01 -11.24 0.05
C GLN A 273 7.12 -12.01 -0.67
N ALA A 274 8.36 -11.92 -0.18
CA ALA A 274 9.50 -12.63 -0.77
C ALA A 274 9.37 -14.16 -0.63
N ASP A 275 8.85 -14.65 0.49
CA ASP A 275 8.60 -16.08 0.71
C ASP A 275 7.52 -16.63 -0.22
N VAL A 276 6.38 -15.94 -0.31
CA VAL A 276 5.28 -16.31 -1.20
C VAL A 276 5.74 -16.32 -2.65
N SER A 277 6.47 -15.27 -3.07
CA SER A 277 7.00 -15.16 -4.44
C SER A 277 8.04 -16.24 -4.76
N ALA A 278 8.82 -16.67 -3.76
CA ALA A 278 9.78 -17.77 -3.89
C ALA A 278 9.14 -19.16 -3.72
N GLY A 279 7.83 -19.26 -3.53
CA GLY A 279 7.12 -20.52 -3.30
C GLY A 279 7.47 -21.22 -1.99
N ARG A 280 7.99 -20.47 -0.99
CA ARG A 280 8.29 -21.03 0.34
C ARG A 280 6.98 -21.22 1.09
N THR A 281 6.86 -22.37 1.75
CA THR A 281 5.69 -22.70 2.57
C THR A 281 5.76 -22.14 3.98
N ARG A 282 6.85 -21.44 4.32
CA ARG A 282 7.07 -20.87 5.65
C ARG A 282 7.73 -19.52 5.54
N SER A 283 7.48 -18.68 6.53
CA SER A 283 8.25 -17.48 6.80
C SER A 283 8.99 -17.64 8.13
N GLN A 284 10.30 -17.45 8.11
CA GLN A 284 11.19 -17.81 9.21
C GLN A 284 12.07 -16.63 9.62
N TYR A 285 12.24 -16.45 10.92
CA TYR A 285 12.93 -15.29 11.46
C TYR A 285 13.92 -15.66 12.55
N ARG A 286 14.94 -14.82 12.69
CA ARG A 286 15.98 -14.94 13.71
C ARG A 286 16.04 -13.67 14.54
N LEU A 287 15.92 -13.81 15.84
CA LEU A 287 16.15 -12.77 16.83
C LEU A 287 17.60 -12.83 17.32
N SER A 288 18.31 -11.71 17.26
CA SER A 288 19.71 -11.62 17.72
C SER A 288 20.11 -10.21 18.13
N PHE A 289 21.06 -10.09 19.06
CA PHE A 289 21.76 -8.83 19.29
C PHE A 289 22.93 -8.66 18.30
N PRO A 290 23.31 -7.43 17.94
CA PRO A 290 24.45 -7.20 17.04
C PRO A 290 25.77 -7.71 17.59
N LYS A 291 26.00 -7.55 18.90
CA LYS A 291 27.12 -8.13 19.61
C LYS A 291 26.68 -9.48 20.18
N LEU A 292 27.49 -10.51 19.97
CA LEU A 292 27.17 -11.87 20.40
C LEU A 292 27.32 -12.07 21.91
N THR A 293 28.29 -11.37 22.52
CA THR A 293 28.59 -11.44 23.94
C THR A 293 29.39 -10.22 24.36
N ASP A 294 29.28 -9.80 25.62
CA ASP A 294 30.12 -8.76 26.19
C ASP A 294 31.36 -9.29 26.94
N GLY A 295 31.36 -10.57 27.30
CA GLY A 295 32.46 -11.28 27.93
C GLY A 295 32.59 -11.04 29.43
N ASP A 296 31.57 -10.50 30.10
CA ASP A 296 31.66 -10.10 31.51
C ASP A 296 31.42 -11.25 32.52
N GLY A 297 30.95 -12.40 32.04
CA GLY A 297 30.65 -13.58 32.87
C GLY A 297 29.26 -13.56 33.52
N ASN A 298 28.47 -12.50 33.29
CA ASN A 298 27.07 -12.40 33.64
C ASN A 298 26.21 -12.68 32.40
N ALA A 299 24.96 -13.08 32.62
CA ALA A 299 24.04 -13.27 31.52
C ALA A 299 23.37 -11.93 31.17
N ASP A 300 23.51 -11.50 29.92
CA ASP A 300 22.71 -10.43 29.34
C ASP A 300 21.73 -11.05 28.35
N SER A 301 20.52 -11.33 28.81
CA SER A 301 19.51 -12.07 28.04
C SER A 301 18.13 -11.45 28.10
N THR A 302 17.43 -11.52 26.98
CA THR A 302 16.00 -11.19 26.89
C THR A 302 15.21 -12.46 26.55
N TYR A 303 14.03 -12.57 27.15
CA TYR A 303 13.16 -13.73 27.00
C TYR A 303 11.85 -13.33 26.36
N LEU A 304 11.41 -14.10 25.38
CA LEU A 304 10.14 -13.91 24.68
C LEU A 304 9.34 -15.21 24.70
N ASN A 305 8.02 -15.13 24.53
CA ASN A 305 7.23 -16.35 24.36
C ASN A 305 7.57 -17.07 23.06
N SER A 306 7.52 -18.40 23.10
CA SER A 306 7.66 -19.28 21.93
C SER A 306 6.34 -19.97 21.58
N GLY A 307 6.32 -20.69 20.45
CA GLY A 307 5.21 -21.57 20.09
C GLY A 307 4.92 -22.70 21.10
N ASN A 308 5.84 -23.01 22.02
CA ASN A 308 5.62 -23.99 23.09
C ASN A 308 4.85 -23.43 24.30
N ASN A 309 4.46 -22.15 24.30
CA ASN A 309 3.64 -21.61 25.39
C ASN A 309 2.29 -22.36 25.46
N ASN A 310 1.92 -22.80 26.67
CA ASN A 310 0.66 -23.52 26.90
C ASN A 310 -0.56 -22.59 26.80
N ASP A 311 -0.38 -21.30 27.03
CA ASP A 311 -1.39 -20.29 26.74
C ASP A 311 -1.28 -19.86 25.27
N LEU A 312 -2.27 -20.27 24.47
CA LEU A 312 -2.32 -19.97 23.04
C LEU A 312 -2.34 -18.46 22.74
N SER A 313 -2.91 -17.66 23.64
CA SER A 313 -2.99 -16.21 23.47
C SER A 313 -1.63 -15.50 23.57
N ASN A 314 -0.66 -16.19 24.15
CA ASN A 314 0.69 -15.69 24.38
C ASN A 314 1.71 -16.24 23.36
N ARG A 315 1.28 -17.08 22.42
CA ARG A 315 2.15 -17.58 21.35
C ARG A 315 2.43 -16.48 20.33
N PRO A 316 3.65 -16.40 19.77
CA PRO A 316 3.90 -15.53 18.64
C PRO A 316 2.93 -15.85 17.49
N VAL A 317 2.35 -14.80 16.91
CA VAL A 317 1.42 -14.89 15.77
C VAL A 317 1.91 -13.98 14.65
N LEU A 318 1.87 -14.48 13.43
CA LEU A 318 2.04 -13.73 12.19
C LEU A 318 0.65 -13.49 11.60
N THR A 319 0.23 -12.23 11.57
CA THR A 319 -0.98 -11.80 10.87
C THR A 319 -0.59 -11.29 9.48
N VAL A 320 -1.17 -11.90 8.45
CA VAL A 320 -0.93 -11.57 7.04
C VAL A 320 -2.19 -10.97 6.44
N PHE A 321 -2.10 -9.74 5.92
CA PHE A 321 -3.14 -9.12 5.13
C PHE A 321 -2.85 -9.36 3.64
N TYR A 322 -3.73 -10.09 2.96
CA TYR A 322 -3.54 -10.50 1.57
C TYR A 322 -4.70 -10.05 0.67
N LEU A 323 -4.42 -9.91 -0.62
CA LEU A 323 -5.31 -9.37 -1.61
C LEU A 323 -6.04 -10.47 -2.40
N MET A 324 -7.35 -10.31 -2.53
CA MET A 324 -8.23 -11.16 -3.33
C MET A 324 -9.14 -10.28 -4.21
N PRO A 325 -9.44 -10.66 -5.46
CA PRO A 325 -10.38 -9.91 -6.30
C PRO A 325 -11.81 -9.78 -5.72
#